data_AF-E9BL46-F1
#
_entry.id   AF-E9BL46-F1
#
_cell.length_a   1.000
_cell.length_b   1.000
_cell.length_c   1.000
_cell.angle_alpha   90.00
_cell.angle_beta   90.00
_cell.angle_gamma   90.00
#
_symmetry.space_group_name_H-M   'P 1'
#
loop_
_entity.id
_entity.type
_entity.pdbx_description
1 polymer ?
#
loop_
_entity_poly.entity_id
_entity_poly.type
_entity_poly.pdbx_seq_one_letter_code
_entity_poly.pdbx_strand_id
1 'polypeptide(L)'
;MSVVADPTSRVQVSVRVRPLGKGDQRSGKIVVRGAEGGDVVVDDEQRTKRVYHFDHVFSGGQAEVFEAIGRPMLREAYKGFNVCLFAYGQTGSGKTYSLLGDMGCEERAGVAPRFVRCLFDEA
;
A
#
# COMPACT_ATOMS: atom_id res chain seq x y z
N MET A 1 13.64 6.05 -29.80
CA MET A 1 14.29 6.07 -28.47
C MET A 1 13.17 6.32 -27.46
N SER A 2 12.57 5.25 -26.93
CA SER A 2 11.47 5.39 -25.96
C SER A 2 12.05 5.91 -24.65
N VAL A 3 11.60 7.09 -24.22
CA VAL A 3 11.90 7.59 -22.88
C VAL A 3 11.24 6.62 -21.90
N VAL A 4 12.05 5.74 -21.29
CA VAL A 4 11.62 4.99 -20.12
C VAL A 4 11.49 6.04 -19.03
N ALA A 5 10.25 6.42 -18.71
CA ALA A 5 9.98 7.33 -17.61
C ALA A 5 10.59 6.73 -16.35
N ASP A 6 11.43 7.49 -15.65
CA ASP A 6 11.93 7.09 -14.35
C ASP A 6 10.71 6.96 -13.41
N PRO A 7 10.39 5.76 -12.89
CA PRO A 7 9.21 5.58 -12.05
C PRO A 7 9.24 6.46 -10.78
N THR A 8 10.38 7.06 -10.45
CA THR A 8 10.55 8.03 -9.36
C THR A 8 10.10 9.47 -9.70
N SER A 9 9.82 9.79 -10.97
CA SER A 9 9.51 11.17 -11.38
C SER A 9 8.05 11.58 -11.17
N ARG A 10 7.19 10.66 -10.74
CA ARG A 10 5.75 10.90 -10.54
C ARG A 10 5.31 10.47 -9.15
N VAL A 11 4.24 11.07 -8.66
CA VAL A 11 3.57 10.60 -7.45
C VAL A 11 3.06 9.18 -7.69
N GLN A 12 3.48 8.25 -6.83
CA GLN A 12 2.99 6.88 -6.83
C GLN A 12 1.77 6.75 -5.92
N VAL A 13 0.72 6.12 -6.42
CA VAL A 13 -0.53 5.87 -5.71
C VAL A 13 -0.74 4.37 -5.62
N SER A 14 -0.69 3.86 -4.40
CA SER A 14 -0.95 2.46 -4.11
C SER A 14 -2.22 2.29 -3.27
N VAL A 15 -2.98 1.24 -3.54
CA VAL A 15 -4.16 0.87 -2.77
C VAL A 15 -3.85 -0.34 -1.90
N ARG A 16 -4.33 -0.33 -0.66
CA ARG A 16 -4.35 -1.53 0.19
C ARG A 16 -5.78 -1.83 0.59
N VAL A 17 -6.25 -3.02 0.24
CA VAL A 17 -7.56 -3.53 0.64
C VAL A 17 -7.41 -4.23 1.98
N ARG A 18 -8.11 -3.73 3.00
CA ARG A 18 -8.16 -4.38 4.32
C ARG A 18 -8.92 -5.71 4.21
N PRO A 19 -8.37 -6.83 4.72
CA PRO A 19 -9.10 -8.10 4.80
C PRO A 19 -10.39 -7.98 5.61
N LEU A 20 -11.46 -8.64 5.14
CA LEU A 20 -12.75 -8.66 5.85
C LEU A 20 -12.61 -9.41 7.17
N GLY A 21 -13.07 -8.78 8.26
CA GLY A 21 -13.17 -9.41 9.57
C GLY A 21 -14.40 -10.32 9.69
N LYS A 22 -14.44 -11.15 10.74
CA LYS A 22 -15.57 -12.06 11.03
C LYS A 22 -16.93 -11.35 11.20
N GLY A 23 -16.94 -10.03 11.42
CA GLY A 23 -18.16 -9.21 11.51
C GLY A 23 -18.53 -8.44 10.24
N ASP A 24 -17.73 -8.49 9.18
CA ASP A 24 -17.87 -7.62 7.99
C ASP A 24 -18.82 -8.16 6.91
N GLN A 25 -19.60 -9.22 7.18
CA GLN A 25 -20.49 -9.88 6.19
C GLN A 25 -21.71 -9.06 5.73
N ARG A 26 -21.75 -7.74 5.96
CA ARG A 26 -22.98 -6.92 5.81
C ARG A 26 -22.97 -5.83 4.75
N SER A 27 -21.98 -5.77 3.84
CA SER A 27 -22.04 -4.79 2.75
C SER A 27 -21.89 -5.48 1.40
N GLY A 28 -22.89 -5.36 0.53
CA GLY A 28 -22.89 -5.92 -0.83
C GLY A 28 -21.91 -5.27 -1.82
N LYS A 29 -20.91 -4.54 -1.32
CA LYS A 29 -19.83 -3.98 -2.13
C LYS A 29 -18.63 -4.93 -2.08
N ILE A 30 -18.37 -5.59 -3.20
CA ILE A 30 -17.25 -6.52 -3.32
C ILE A 30 -16.11 -5.79 -4.04
N VAL A 31 -15.00 -5.59 -3.34
CA VAL A 31 -13.75 -5.11 -3.94
C VAL A 31 -12.94 -6.34 -4.33
N VAL A 32 -12.76 -6.56 -5.62
CA VAL A 32 -12.00 -7.69 -6.17
C VAL A 32 -10.70 -7.16 -6.80
N ARG A 33 -9.57 -7.79 -6.49
CA ARG A 33 -8.30 -7.51 -7.15
C ARG A 33 -8.39 -7.99 -8.61
N GLY A 34 -8.07 -7.13 -9.57
CA GLY A 34 -7.96 -7.54 -10.97
C GLY A 34 -6.82 -8.53 -11.18
N ALA A 35 -6.89 -9.33 -12.25
CA ALA A 35 -5.91 -10.37 -12.54
C ALA A 35 -4.50 -9.82 -12.87
N GLU A 36 -4.40 -8.56 -13.30
CA GLU A 36 -3.15 -7.87 -13.60
C GLU A 36 -2.80 -6.90 -12.44
N GLY A 37 -1.55 -6.93 -11.99
CA GLY A 37 -1.04 -6.46 -10.70
C GLY A 37 -1.10 -4.95 -10.39
N GLY A 38 -2.13 -4.23 -10.84
CA GLY A 38 -2.40 -2.82 -10.52
C GLY A 38 -3.89 -2.47 -10.48
N ASP A 39 -4.78 -3.45 -10.72
CA ASP A 39 -6.19 -3.18 -10.94
C ASP A 39 -7.04 -3.47 -9.70
N VAL A 40 -7.92 -2.52 -9.37
CA VAL A 40 -9.00 -2.70 -8.40
C VAL A 40 -10.31 -2.68 -9.15
N VAL A 41 -11.06 -3.79 -9.05
CA VAL A 41 -12.42 -3.89 -9.57
C VAL A 41 -13.38 -3.67 -8.41
N VAL A 42 -14.22 -2.65 -8.53
CA VAL A 42 -15.34 -2.41 -7.62
C VAL A 42 -16.60 -2.89 -8.31
N ASP A 43 -17.22 -3.92 -7.74
CA ASP A 43 -18.54 -4.39 -8.15
C ASP A 43 -19.58 -3.93 -7.13
N ASP A 44 -20.55 -3.15 -7.61
CA ASP A 44 -21.65 -2.63 -6.82
C ASP A 44 -22.92 -3.43 -7.13
N GLU A 45 -23.84 -3.57 -6.17
CA GLU A 45 -25.08 -4.35 -6.34
C GLU A 45 -25.93 -3.89 -7.54
N GLN A 46 -25.71 -2.67 -8.01
CA GLN A 46 -26.29 -2.09 -9.23
C GLN A 46 -25.66 -2.60 -10.54
N ARG A 47 -24.80 -3.63 -10.51
CA ARG A 47 -24.11 -4.23 -11.68
C ARG A 47 -23.23 -3.26 -12.49
N THR A 48 -22.77 -2.16 -11.88
CA THR A 48 -21.81 -1.27 -12.54
C THR A 48 -20.39 -1.64 -12.12
N LYS A 49 -19.70 -2.39 -12.98
CA LYS A 49 -18.29 -2.76 -12.78
C LYS A 49 -17.41 -1.54 -13.08
N ARG A 50 -16.65 -1.08 -12.08
CA ARG A 50 -15.66 0.00 -12.23
C ARG A 50 -14.26 -0.55 -12.02
N VAL A 51 -13.35 -0.22 -12.93
CA VAL A 51 -11.94 -0.61 -12.85
C VAL A 51 -11.11 0.63 -12.57
N TYR A 52 -10.24 0.53 -11.57
CA TYR A 52 -9.30 1.58 -11.19
C TYR A 52 -7.88 1.03 -11.26
N HIS A 53 -6.97 1.82 -11.83
CA HIS A 53 -5.57 1.47 -12.00
C HIS A 53 -4.69 2.22 -10.99
N PHE A 54 -3.77 1.50 -10.35
CA PHE A 54 -2.84 2.00 -9.34
C PHE A 54 -1.43 1.44 -9.59
N ASP A 55 -0.41 2.07 -9.01
CA ASP A 55 0.97 1.58 -9.10
C ASP A 55 1.12 0.21 -8.41
N HIS A 56 0.46 0.06 -7.27
CA HIS A 56 0.35 -1.20 -6.55
C HIS A 56 -1.02 -1.35 -5.91
N VAL A 57 -1.53 -2.58 -5.89
CA VAL A 57 -2.73 -2.95 -5.14
C VAL A 57 -2.32 -4.03 -4.17
N PHE A 58 -2.52 -3.88 -2.87
CA PHE A 58 -2.11 -4.86 -1.85
C PHE A 58 -3.31 -5.49 -1.17
N SER A 59 -3.23 -6.80 -0.94
CA SER A 59 -4.14 -7.55 -0.05
C SER A 59 -3.38 -8.32 1.05
N GLY A 60 -2.04 -8.27 1.02
CA GLY A 60 -1.18 -9.06 1.89
C GLY A 60 -0.66 -8.32 3.12
N GLY A 61 0.40 -8.91 3.68
CA GLY A 61 1.01 -8.52 4.94
C GLY A 61 1.82 -7.23 4.86
N GLN A 62 2.31 -6.79 6.03
CA GLN A 62 3.06 -5.54 6.14
C GLN A 62 4.41 -5.57 5.41
N ALA A 63 5.06 -6.74 5.38
CA ALA A 63 6.34 -6.92 4.72
C ALA A 63 6.24 -6.65 3.21
N GLU A 64 5.20 -7.15 2.54
CA GLU A 64 4.95 -6.91 1.11
C GLU A 64 4.81 -5.40 0.82
N VAL A 65 4.02 -4.70 1.65
CA VAL A 65 3.82 -3.25 1.52
C VAL A 65 5.15 -2.50 1.73
N PHE A 66 5.95 -2.92 2.71
CA PHE A 66 7.25 -2.30 2.97
C PHE A 66 8.25 -2.51 1.84
N GLU A 67 8.35 -3.73 1.29
CA GLU A 67 9.27 -4.01 0.18
C GLU A 67 8.91 -3.23 -1.08
N ALA A 68 7.61 -3.07 -1.37
CA ALA A 68 7.16 -2.35 -2.55
C ALA A 68 7.22 -0.82 -2.41
N ILE A 69 6.92 -0.26 -1.23
CA ILE A 69 6.84 1.20 -1.02
C ILE A 69 8.01 1.71 -0.18
N GLY A 70 8.20 1.14 1.01
CA GLY A 70 9.18 1.62 1.98
C GLY A 70 10.63 1.48 1.50
N ARG A 71 10.95 0.37 0.85
CA ARG A 71 12.32 0.07 0.43
C ARG A 71 12.83 0.96 -0.71
N PRO A 72 12.05 1.25 -1.77
CA PRO A 72 12.42 2.28 -2.75
C PRO A 72 12.57 3.67 -2.13
N MET A 73 11.64 4.07 -1.25
CA MET A 73 11.74 5.35 -0.54
C MET A 73 13.01 5.45 0.30
N LEU A 74 13.40 4.37 0.99
CA LEU A 74 14.61 4.36 1.81
C LEU A 74 15.88 4.56 0.94
N ARG A 75 15.92 3.94 -0.24
CA ARG A 75 17.03 4.14 -1.20
C ARG A 75 17.15 5.60 -1.66
N GLU A 76 16.03 6.27 -1.93
CA GLU A 76 16.05 7.69 -2.31
C GLU A 76 16.46 8.59 -1.13
N ALA A 77 16.02 8.26 0.09
CA ALA A 77 16.47 8.95 1.29
C ALA A 77 17.99 8.85 1.49
N TYR A 78 18.59 7.68 1.26
CA TYR A 78 20.05 7.50 1.33
C TYR A 78 20.83 8.27 0.26
N LYS A 79 20.22 8.53 -0.90
CA LYS A 79 20.79 9.41 -1.92
C LYS A 79 20.69 10.90 -1.58
N GLY A 80 20.09 11.24 -0.44
CA GLY A 80 19.88 12.62 0.01
C GLY A 80 18.62 13.28 -0.56
N PHE A 81 17.69 12.51 -1.12
CA PHE A 81 16.41 13.04 -1.59
C PHE A 81 15.36 13.05 -0.47
N ASN A 82 14.47 14.04 -0.52
CA ASN A 82 13.31 14.09 0.37
C ASN A 82 12.27 13.06 -0.08
N VAL A 83 11.80 12.24 0.86
CA VAL A 83 10.73 11.26 0.62
C VAL A 83 9.53 11.53 1.52
N CYS A 84 8.33 11.26 1.03
CA CYS A 84 7.09 11.50 1.77
C CYS A 84 6.07 10.39 1.48
N LEU A 85 5.44 9.85 2.53
CA LEU A 85 4.38 8.84 2.43
C LEU A 85 3.10 9.36 3.09
N PHE A 86 2.02 9.39 2.33
CA PHE A 86 0.68 9.68 2.82
C PHE A 86 -0.14 8.40 2.94
N ALA A 87 -0.92 8.28 4.01
CA ALA A 87 -1.96 7.25 4.12
C ALA A 87 -3.34 7.92 4.13
N TYR A 88 -4.18 7.55 3.16
CA TYR A 88 -5.52 8.10 3.00
C TYR A 88 -6.59 7.00 3.02
N GLY A 89 -7.79 7.35 3.51
CA GLY A 89 -8.94 6.45 3.57
C GLY A 89 -9.87 6.75 4.74
N GLN A 90 -11.07 6.19 4.72
CA GLN A 90 -12.08 6.36 5.78
C GLN A 90 -11.66 5.73 7.12
N THR A 91 -12.38 6.04 8.20
CA THR A 91 -12.22 5.37 9.50
C THR A 91 -12.45 3.85 9.34
N GLY A 92 -11.61 3.05 10.00
CA GLY A 92 -11.67 1.58 9.91
C GLY A 92 -10.95 0.97 8.69
N SER A 93 -10.50 1.76 7.71
CA SER A 93 -9.84 1.25 6.49
C SER A 93 -8.43 0.66 6.71
N GLY A 94 -7.84 0.83 7.90
CA GLY A 94 -6.51 0.30 8.21
C GLY A 94 -5.33 1.25 7.93
N LYS A 95 -5.54 2.57 7.90
CA LYS A 95 -4.46 3.58 7.80
C LYS A 95 -3.39 3.40 8.89
N THR A 96 -3.80 3.46 10.16
CA THR A 96 -2.91 3.30 11.32
C THR A 96 -2.21 1.95 11.31
N TYR A 97 -2.94 0.89 10.94
CA TYR A 97 -2.36 -0.44 10.76
C TYR A 97 -1.29 -0.43 9.66
N SER A 98 -1.51 0.20 8.52
CA SER A 98 -0.52 0.22 7.44
C SER A 98 0.73 1.04 7.78
N LEU A 99 0.55 2.21 8.39
CA LEU A 99 1.68 3.08 8.75
C LEU A 99 2.47 2.57 9.96
N LEU A 100 1.79 2.27 11.06
CA LEU A 100 2.43 1.91 12.33
C LEU A 100 2.37 0.39 12.57
N GLY A 101 1.23 -0.22 12.25
CA GLY A 101 1.03 -1.65 12.50
C GLY A 101 1.02 -1.98 13.98
N ASP A 102 1.39 -3.21 14.30
CA ASP A 102 1.61 -3.66 15.67
C ASP A 102 3.10 -3.53 15.99
N MET A 103 3.45 -2.55 16.81
CA MET A 103 4.83 -2.25 17.19
C MET A 103 5.46 -3.34 18.08
N GLY A 104 4.64 -4.19 18.72
CA GLY A 104 5.11 -5.30 19.56
C GLY A 104 5.39 -6.58 18.77
N CYS A 105 5.04 -6.62 17.48
CA CYS A 105 5.18 -7.78 16.63
C CYS A 105 5.89 -7.42 15.33
N GLU A 106 7.13 -7.90 15.15
CA GLU A 106 7.95 -7.59 13.98
C GLU A 106 7.27 -7.92 12.65
N GLU A 107 6.53 -9.03 12.57
CA GLU A 107 5.80 -9.43 11.37
C GLU A 107 4.67 -8.43 11.02
N ARG A 108 4.08 -7.80 12.04
CA ARG A 108 2.93 -6.91 11.91
C ARG A 108 3.27 -5.43 12.05
N ALA A 109 4.54 -5.09 12.28
CA ALA A 109 5.04 -3.73 12.23
C ALA A 109 4.76 -3.11 10.86
N GLY A 110 4.25 -1.87 10.87
CA GLY A 110 3.88 -1.13 9.66
C GLY A 110 5.09 -0.56 8.90
N VAL A 111 4.81 0.29 7.92
CA VAL A 111 5.86 0.89 7.08
C VAL A 111 6.81 1.78 7.89
N ALA A 112 6.31 2.65 8.77
CA ALA A 112 7.13 3.59 9.53
C ALA A 112 8.15 2.91 10.46
N PRO A 113 7.78 1.97 11.35
CA PRO A 113 8.78 1.30 12.20
C PRO A 113 9.80 0.48 11.41
N ARG A 114 9.37 -0.18 10.33
CA ARG A 114 10.30 -0.91 9.44
C ARG A 114 11.27 0.03 8.75
N PHE A 115 10.78 1.18 8.29
CA PHE A 115 11.60 2.21 7.66
C PHE A 115 12.67 2.72 8.60
N VAL A 116 12.29 3.08 9.84
CA VAL A 116 13.25 3.55 10.86
C VAL A 116 14.26 2.45 11.19
N ARG A 117 13.83 1.20 11.36
CA ARG A 117 14.76 0.10 11.65
C ARG A 117 15.77 -0.09 10.52
N CYS A 118 15.31 -0.22 9.28
CA CYS A 118 16.19 -0.38 8.13
C CYS A 118 17.11 0.84 7.94
N LEU A 119 16.62 2.05 8.24
CA LEU A 119 17.44 3.26 8.18
C LEU A 119 18.66 3.18 9.11
N PHE A 120 18.53 2.56 10.28
CA PHE A 120 19.64 2.39 11.23
C PHE A 120 20.43 1.09 11.02
N ASP A 121 19.84 0.06 10.44
CA ASP A 121 20.52 -1.21 10.13
C ASP A 121 21.45 -1.10 8.91
N GLU A 122 21.12 -0.23 7.93
CA GLU A 122 21.90 0.00 6.71
C GLU A 122 22.81 1.25 6.81
N ALA A 123 22.89 1.90 7.97
CA ALA A 123 23.74 3.08 8.24
C ALA A 123 25.16 2.73 8.72
#